data_AF-A0A930ET61-F1
#
_entry.id   AF-A0A930ET61-F1
#
_cell.length_a   1.000
_cell.length_b   1.000
_cell.length_c   1.000
_cell.angle_alpha   90.00
_cell.angle_beta   90.00
_cell.angle_gamma   90.00
#
_symmetry.space_group_name_H-M   'P 1'
#
loop_
_entity.id
_entity.type
_entity.pdbx_description
1 polymer ?
#
loop_
_entity_poly.entity_id
_entity_poly.type
_entity_poly.pdbx_seq_one_letter_code
_entity_poly.pdbx_strand_id
1 'polypeptide(L)'
;MLKKLSLKTRWAIGVVSALVLLVVCAGIVYAANYSGRALPGTTVAGTSVAGMTRDQVIAAVNERADAATVTLTVEGKTTEASLNEAGITVEADETADAAMKGSTSLPAFVSALFSKRDIEPVVTVSEESIKKLAATANSTLTSEMKDASVIVAEDGESFTFTPAQNGNGVSTEDVASAVKQAGATLTSVTQDVSVREMEPSITTENAEAVAEKANALLETNIEISDGIDTFAAERSDKVKWVEFLTKDDGSLEDPSINSVKVADWVNALAAKTDVKPENRVDNVDSAGNVLTVAREGKKGLKTNNTEQITKDVVAAMTDGKAYEGLFHYDDVEPGSETKQVAEGTENLVYQAAEGEKWVDVNLSDNSVTAYVGGKVAGGPFYMV
;
A
#
# COMPACT_ATOMS: atom_id res chain seq x y z
N MET A 1 7.68 24.34 -84.96
CA MET A 1 8.57 25.39 -84.39
C MET A 1 10.03 24.96 -84.15
N LEU A 2 10.47 23.72 -84.40
CA LEU A 2 11.84 23.26 -84.11
C LEU A 2 12.90 23.40 -85.24
N LYS A 3 12.52 23.94 -86.42
CA LYS A 3 13.41 24.03 -87.60
C LYS A 3 14.38 25.25 -87.61
N LYS A 4 14.32 26.14 -86.61
CA LYS A 4 15.17 27.36 -86.51
C LYS A 4 16.21 27.34 -85.37
N LEU A 5 16.56 26.17 -84.82
CA LEU A 5 17.57 26.07 -83.75
C LEU A 5 18.90 25.50 -84.28
N SER A 6 20.02 26.07 -83.80
CA SER A 6 21.37 25.61 -84.14
C SER A 6 21.59 24.15 -83.68
N LEU A 7 22.45 23.41 -84.38
CA LEU A 7 22.74 22.00 -84.09
C LEU A 7 23.18 21.79 -82.63
N LYS A 8 23.97 22.73 -82.07
CA LYS A 8 24.44 22.72 -80.68
C LYS A 8 23.28 22.87 -79.68
N THR A 9 22.31 23.74 -79.97
CA THR A 9 21.15 23.95 -79.10
C THR A 9 20.21 22.75 -79.12
N ARG A 10 20.10 22.04 -80.25
CA ARG A 10 19.30 20.80 -80.36
C ARG A 10 19.94 19.64 -79.59
N TRP A 11 21.26 19.53 -79.60
CA TRP A 11 22.00 18.56 -78.78
C TRP A 11 21.89 18.88 -77.28
N ALA A 12 22.04 20.15 -76.88
CA ALA A 12 21.88 20.55 -75.48
C ALA A 12 20.47 20.26 -74.93
N ILE A 13 19.42 20.58 -75.72
CA ILE A 13 18.03 20.25 -75.34
C ILE A 13 17.82 18.73 -75.28
N GLY A 14 18.43 17.96 -76.21
CA GLY A 14 18.37 16.51 -76.20
C GLY A 14 19.01 15.89 -74.95
N VAL A 15 20.18 16.37 -74.54
CA VAL A 15 20.89 15.90 -73.33
C VAL A 15 20.11 16.25 -72.05
N VAL A 16 19.60 17.48 -71.94
CA VAL A 16 18.79 17.89 -70.78
C VAL A 16 17.49 17.09 -70.71
N SER A 17 16.82 16.89 -71.84
CA SER A 17 15.57 16.10 -71.90
C SER A 17 15.81 14.63 -71.55
N ALA A 18 16.93 14.05 -71.99
CA ALA A 18 17.32 12.69 -71.64
C ALA A 18 17.66 12.54 -70.15
N LEU A 19 18.33 13.54 -69.55
CA LEU A 19 18.59 13.60 -68.10
C LEU A 19 17.30 13.71 -67.29
N VAL A 20 16.37 14.58 -67.71
CA VAL A 20 15.06 14.71 -67.07
C VAL A 20 14.25 13.43 -67.20
N LEU A 21 14.26 12.77 -68.37
CA LEU A 21 13.62 11.46 -68.55
C LEU A 21 14.25 10.38 -67.68
N LEU A 22 15.58 10.38 -67.51
CA LEU A 22 16.27 9.46 -66.61
C LEU A 22 15.87 9.69 -65.15
N VAL A 23 15.75 10.95 -64.72
CA VAL A 23 15.29 11.32 -63.37
C VAL A 23 13.82 10.96 -63.16
N VAL A 24 12.96 11.17 -64.17
CA VAL A 24 11.54 10.80 -64.12
C VAL A 24 11.36 9.28 -64.11
N CYS A 25 12.07 8.54 -64.97
CA CYS A 25 12.04 7.08 -64.98
C CYS A 25 12.61 6.49 -63.69
N ALA A 26 13.71 7.04 -63.16
CA ALA A 26 14.21 6.68 -61.84
C ALA A 26 13.19 7.00 -60.75
N GLY A 27 12.47 8.12 -60.86
CA GLY A 27 11.35 8.48 -59.97
C GLY A 27 10.16 7.53 -60.04
N ILE A 28 9.81 7.04 -61.23
CA ILE A 28 8.73 6.07 -61.45
C ILE A 28 9.12 4.68 -60.93
N VAL A 29 10.35 4.23 -61.21
CA VAL A 29 10.88 2.96 -60.67
C VAL A 29 11.00 3.03 -59.14
N TYR A 30 11.39 4.20 -58.60
CA TYR A 30 11.41 4.46 -57.16
C TYR A 30 10.01 4.40 -56.55
N ALA A 31 9.04 5.11 -57.13
CA ALA A 31 7.66 5.08 -56.66
C ALA A 31 7.03 3.69 -56.76
N ALA A 32 7.37 2.90 -57.80
CA ALA A 32 6.83 1.58 -58.04
C ALA A 32 7.47 0.46 -57.19
N ASN A 33 8.74 0.59 -56.81
CA ASN A 33 9.49 -0.52 -56.18
C ASN A 33 10.05 -0.20 -54.78
N TYR A 34 10.15 1.09 -54.42
CA TYR A 34 10.78 1.58 -53.19
C TYR A 34 9.92 2.54 -52.34
N SER A 35 8.72 2.91 -52.79
CA SER A 35 7.78 3.67 -51.97
C SER A 35 7.42 2.88 -50.71
N GLY A 36 7.56 3.48 -49.53
CA GLY A 36 7.28 2.82 -48.25
C GLY A 36 8.39 1.87 -47.78
N ARG A 37 9.63 2.04 -48.24
CA ARG A 37 10.83 1.37 -47.69
C ARG A 37 11.79 2.38 -47.05
N ALA A 38 12.53 1.95 -46.04
CA ALA A 38 13.52 2.78 -45.36
C ALA A 38 14.60 3.27 -46.35
N LEU A 39 15.01 4.54 -46.17
CA LEU A 39 15.93 5.23 -47.09
C LEU A 39 17.33 4.57 -47.10
N PRO A 40 18.08 4.65 -48.22
CA PRO A 40 19.48 4.23 -48.26
C PRO A 40 20.32 4.86 -47.15
N GLY A 41 21.28 4.11 -46.61
CA GLY A 41 22.14 4.59 -45.53
C GLY A 41 21.45 4.77 -44.18
N THR A 42 20.21 4.29 -44.02
CA THR A 42 19.50 4.27 -42.73
C THR A 42 19.91 3.06 -41.90
N THR A 43 20.39 3.31 -40.70
CA THR A 43 20.70 2.32 -39.67
C THR A 43 19.81 2.53 -38.45
N VAL A 44 19.48 1.43 -37.77
CA VAL A 44 18.87 1.46 -36.43
C VAL A 44 19.84 0.73 -35.51
N ALA A 45 20.35 1.44 -34.51
CA ALA A 45 21.39 0.96 -33.61
C ALA A 45 22.58 0.32 -34.36
N GLY A 46 23.12 1.05 -35.35
CA GLY A 46 24.27 0.61 -36.15
C GLY A 46 23.99 -0.50 -37.18
N THR A 47 22.80 -1.10 -37.23
CA THR A 47 22.45 -2.11 -38.25
C THR A 47 21.63 -1.50 -39.38
N SER A 48 22.03 -1.78 -40.62
CA SER A 48 21.35 -1.26 -41.81
C SER A 48 19.92 -1.80 -41.93
N VAL A 49 18.95 -0.89 -42.00
CA VAL A 49 17.55 -1.18 -42.32
C VAL A 49 17.16 -0.66 -43.71
N ALA A 50 18.11 -0.09 -44.45
CA ALA A 50 17.88 0.43 -45.79
C ALA A 50 17.17 -0.59 -46.70
N GLY A 51 16.08 -0.16 -47.34
CA GLY A 51 15.28 -1.01 -48.23
C GLY A 51 14.29 -1.96 -47.53
N MET A 52 14.24 -1.99 -46.20
CA MET A 52 13.22 -2.71 -45.43
C MET A 52 11.89 -1.96 -45.44
N THR A 53 10.78 -2.70 -45.41
CA THR A 53 9.44 -2.16 -45.13
C THR A 53 9.29 -1.85 -43.64
N ARG A 54 8.29 -1.04 -43.25
CA ARG A 54 8.01 -0.73 -41.84
C ARG A 54 7.93 -2.00 -40.97
N ASP A 55 7.15 -2.99 -41.41
CA ASP A 55 6.97 -4.25 -40.67
C ASP A 55 8.27 -5.05 -40.54
N GLN A 56 9.14 -5.00 -41.56
CA GLN A 56 10.46 -5.63 -41.49
C GLN A 56 11.41 -4.90 -40.53
N VAL A 57 11.31 -3.57 -40.43
CA VAL A 57 12.06 -2.80 -39.43
C VAL A 57 11.60 -3.17 -38.03
N ILE A 58 10.28 -3.22 -37.79
CA ILE A 58 9.69 -3.62 -36.50
C ILE A 58 10.17 -5.01 -36.11
N ALA A 59 10.04 -5.99 -37.01
CA ALA A 59 10.48 -7.36 -36.75
C ALA A 59 11.98 -7.43 -36.44
N ALA A 60 12.82 -6.72 -37.20
CA ALA A 60 14.27 -6.71 -36.99
C ALA A 60 14.70 -6.01 -35.69
N VAL A 61 13.94 -5.01 -35.24
CA VAL A 61 14.18 -4.32 -33.95
C VAL A 61 13.76 -5.22 -32.79
N ASN A 62 12.58 -5.84 -32.87
CA ASN A 62 12.10 -6.77 -31.85
C ASN A 62 13.01 -7.99 -31.71
N GLU A 63 13.39 -8.63 -32.82
CA GLU A 63 14.28 -9.80 -32.81
C GLU A 63 15.63 -9.49 -32.13
N ARG A 64 16.18 -8.29 -32.37
CA ARG A 64 17.40 -7.85 -31.69
C ARG A 64 17.18 -7.51 -30.23
N ALA A 65 16.08 -6.87 -29.89
CA ALA A 65 15.72 -6.57 -28.51
C ALA A 65 15.55 -7.86 -27.69
N ASP A 66 14.88 -8.86 -28.24
CA ASP A 66 14.65 -10.17 -27.63
C ASP A 66 15.94 -10.98 -27.48
N ALA A 67 16.89 -10.81 -28.40
CA ALA A 67 18.19 -11.49 -28.37
C ALA A 67 19.24 -10.77 -27.50
N ALA A 68 19.04 -9.48 -27.19
CA ALA A 68 19.99 -8.69 -26.43
C ALA A 68 19.87 -8.93 -24.92
N THR A 69 21.03 -9.10 -24.28
CA THR A 69 21.12 -9.37 -22.85
C THR A 69 22.10 -8.42 -22.16
N VAL A 70 21.83 -8.11 -20.90
CA VAL A 70 22.75 -7.39 -20.02
C VAL A 70 23.37 -8.40 -19.08
N THR A 71 24.69 -8.57 -19.17
CA THR A 71 25.47 -9.42 -18.28
C THR A 71 26.29 -8.56 -17.33
N LEU A 72 25.94 -8.60 -16.04
CA LEU A 72 26.70 -7.96 -14.98
C LEU A 72 27.68 -8.98 -14.39
N THR A 73 28.96 -8.64 -14.37
CA THR A 73 29.98 -9.44 -13.68
C THR A 73 30.35 -8.74 -12.39
N VAL A 74 30.22 -9.46 -11.26
CA VAL A 74 30.49 -8.96 -9.92
C VAL A 74 31.34 -9.99 -9.18
N GLU A 75 32.59 -9.64 -8.83
CA GLU A 75 33.56 -10.56 -8.20
C GLU A 75 33.68 -11.93 -8.92
N GLY A 76 33.59 -11.93 -10.26
CA GLY A 76 33.67 -13.15 -11.08
C GLY A 76 32.40 -13.98 -11.14
N LYS A 77 31.30 -13.57 -10.49
CA LYS A 77 29.96 -14.13 -10.65
C LYS A 77 29.19 -13.32 -11.69
N THR A 78 28.42 -14.01 -12.53
CA THR A 78 27.67 -13.39 -13.62
C THR A 78 26.18 -13.42 -13.33
N THR A 79 25.52 -12.29 -13.54
CA THR A 79 24.06 -12.17 -13.54
C THR A 79 23.65 -11.70 -14.93
N GLU A 80 22.85 -12.49 -15.63
CA GLU A 80 22.36 -12.19 -16.97
C GLU A 80 20.86 -11.89 -16.92
N ALA A 81 20.44 -10.85 -17.63
CA ALA A 81 19.04 -10.47 -17.80
C ALA A 81 18.76 -10.05 -19.24
N SER A 82 17.59 -10.37 -19.77
CA SER A 82 17.10 -9.78 -21.03
C SER A 82 16.89 -8.28 -20.89
N LEU A 83 16.82 -7.55 -22.01
CA LEU A 83 16.51 -6.11 -21.98
C LEU A 83 15.20 -5.82 -21.22
N ASN A 84 14.17 -6.63 -21.44
CA ASN A 84 12.88 -6.47 -20.75
C ASN A 84 13.00 -6.68 -19.23
N GLU A 85 13.68 -7.73 -18.80
CA GLU A 85 13.94 -7.99 -17.37
C GLU A 85 14.82 -6.92 -16.72
N ALA A 86 15.74 -6.34 -17.48
CA ALA A 86 16.57 -5.22 -17.07
C ALA A 86 15.82 -3.88 -17.05
N GLY A 87 14.56 -3.85 -17.47
CA GLY A 87 13.70 -2.66 -17.45
C GLY A 87 13.69 -1.84 -18.72
N ILE A 88 14.23 -2.35 -19.84
CA ILE A 88 14.17 -1.71 -21.16
C ILE A 88 13.02 -2.30 -21.96
N THR A 89 12.01 -1.47 -22.24
CA THR A 89 10.97 -1.79 -23.22
C THR A 89 11.28 -1.06 -24.53
N VAL A 90 11.39 -1.80 -25.64
CA VAL A 90 11.72 -1.24 -26.96
C VAL A 90 10.45 -0.91 -27.72
N GLU A 91 10.28 0.36 -28.09
CA GLU A 91 9.15 0.85 -28.87
C GLU A 91 9.47 0.71 -30.37
N ALA A 92 9.32 -0.51 -30.89
CA ALA A 92 9.71 -0.84 -32.25
C ALA A 92 8.87 -0.12 -33.32
N ASP A 93 7.60 0.16 -33.05
CA ASP A 93 6.73 0.96 -33.93
C ASP A 93 7.24 2.39 -34.09
N GLU A 94 7.54 3.08 -32.98
CA GLU A 94 8.06 4.46 -33.01
C GLU A 94 9.45 4.52 -33.64
N THR A 95 10.29 3.53 -33.35
CA THR A 95 11.62 3.38 -33.98
C THR A 95 11.49 3.18 -35.49
N ALA A 96 10.54 2.37 -35.94
CA ALA A 96 10.27 2.16 -37.35
C ALA A 96 9.73 3.43 -38.02
N ASP A 97 8.85 4.17 -37.37
CA ASP A 97 8.33 5.44 -37.90
C ASP A 97 9.46 6.49 -38.06
N ALA A 98 10.38 6.56 -37.10
CA ALA A 98 11.58 7.38 -37.20
C ALA A 98 12.49 6.96 -38.37
N ALA A 99 12.70 5.64 -38.55
CA ALA A 99 13.47 5.09 -39.68
C ALA A 99 12.81 5.34 -41.03
N MET A 100 11.47 5.35 -41.08
CA MET A 100 10.67 5.56 -42.28
C MET A 100 10.48 7.04 -42.65
N LYS A 101 10.88 7.97 -41.79
CA LYS A 101 10.69 9.41 -42.00
C LYS A 101 11.35 9.90 -43.29
N GLY A 102 10.53 10.33 -44.24
CA GLY A 102 10.97 10.83 -45.55
C GLY A 102 11.07 9.76 -46.65
N SER A 103 10.72 8.50 -46.35
CA SER A 103 10.72 7.38 -47.33
C SER A 103 9.84 7.62 -48.55
N THR A 104 8.79 8.43 -48.45
CA THR A 104 7.90 8.76 -49.58
C THR A 104 8.41 9.95 -50.42
N SER A 105 9.53 10.58 -50.04
CA SER A 105 10.06 11.79 -50.68
C SER A 105 11.25 11.48 -51.59
N LEU A 106 11.08 11.72 -52.90
CA LEU A 106 12.14 11.57 -53.91
C LEU A 106 13.40 12.42 -53.62
N PRO A 107 13.29 13.71 -53.26
CA PRO A 107 14.45 14.50 -52.85
C PRO A 107 15.19 13.92 -51.63
N ALA A 108 14.45 13.39 -50.65
CA ALA A 108 15.04 12.78 -49.46
C ALA A 108 15.81 11.50 -49.81
N PHE A 109 15.30 10.69 -50.74
CA PHE A 109 15.99 9.51 -51.24
C PHE A 109 17.31 9.82 -51.93
N VAL A 110 17.32 10.79 -52.84
CA VAL A 110 18.55 11.20 -53.54
C VAL A 110 19.58 11.73 -52.55
N SER A 111 19.16 12.51 -51.55
CA SER A 111 20.04 13.01 -50.48
C SER A 111 20.60 11.88 -49.61
N ALA A 112 19.78 10.86 -49.31
CA ALA A 112 20.15 9.74 -48.46
C ALA A 112 21.21 8.82 -49.10
N LEU A 113 21.33 8.79 -50.43
CA LEU A 113 22.42 8.06 -51.12
C LEU A 113 23.82 8.59 -50.77
N PHE A 114 23.91 9.85 -50.32
CA PHE A 114 25.18 10.51 -49.98
C PHE A 114 25.30 10.84 -48.49
N SER A 115 24.30 10.45 -47.68
CA SER A 115 24.23 10.81 -46.25
C SER A 115 23.96 9.56 -45.41
N LYS A 116 24.58 9.48 -44.22
CA LYS A 116 24.25 8.44 -43.25
C LYS A 116 23.11 8.93 -42.35
N ARG A 117 22.17 8.04 -42.04
CA ARG A 117 21.07 8.29 -41.11
C ARG A 117 21.11 7.24 -40.03
N ASP A 118 21.53 7.62 -38.84
CA ASP A 118 21.49 6.72 -37.69
C ASP A 118 20.29 7.07 -36.83
N ILE A 119 19.46 6.06 -36.54
CA ILE A 119 18.24 6.19 -35.75
C ILE A 119 18.46 5.44 -34.44
N GLU A 120 18.39 6.17 -33.34
CA GLU A 120 18.40 5.58 -32.02
C GLU A 120 17.06 4.85 -31.77
N PRO A 121 17.08 3.62 -31.23
CA PRO A 121 15.88 2.95 -30.78
C PRO A 121 15.16 3.79 -29.74
N VAL A 122 13.84 3.86 -29.87
CA VAL A 122 12.99 4.46 -28.84
C VAL A 122 12.77 3.41 -27.75
N VAL A 123 13.11 3.76 -26.51
CA VAL A 123 13.01 2.85 -25.37
C VAL A 123 12.40 3.53 -24.15
N THR A 124 11.64 2.76 -23.38
CA THR A 124 11.14 3.12 -22.04
C THR A 124 11.97 2.40 -20.99
N VAL A 125 12.33 3.10 -19.91
CA VAL A 125 13.19 2.57 -18.84
C VAL A 125 12.42 2.45 -17.53
N SER A 126 12.44 1.28 -16.91
CA SER A 126 11.89 0.99 -15.58
C SER A 126 12.98 1.06 -14.52
N GLU A 127 12.92 2.08 -13.65
CA GLU A 127 13.86 2.22 -12.53
C GLU A 127 13.71 1.09 -11.49
N GLU A 128 12.49 0.60 -11.28
CA GLU A 128 12.22 -0.53 -10.38
C GLU A 128 12.91 -1.81 -10.84
N SER A 129 12.88 -2.09 -12.15
CA SER A 129 13.54 -3.27 -12.73
C SER A 129 15.06 -3.17 -12.62
N ILE A 130 15.62 -1.97 -12.81
CA ILE A 130 17.05 -1.70 -12.58
C ILE A 130 17.43 -1.94 -11.12
N LYS A 131 16.63 -1.43 -10.16
CA LYS A 131 16.83 -1.69 -8.72
C LYS A 131 16.79 -3.18 -8.41
N LYS A 132 15.84 -3.92 -8.99
CA LYS A 132 15.72 -5.37 -8.81
C LYS A 132 16.89 -6.15 -9.41
N LEU A 133 17.39 -5.75 -10.58
CA LEU A 133 18.58 -6.34 -11.20
C LEU A 133 19.83 -6.09 -10.34
N ALA A 134 19.99 -4.86 -9.83
CA ALA A 134 21.06 -4.53 -8.89
C ALA A 134 20.97 -5.34 -7.59
N ALA A 135 19.77 -5.49 -7.02
CA ALA A 135 19.55 -6.34 -5.84
C ALA A 135 19.88 -7.81 -6.11
N THR A 136 19.53 -8.32 -7.30
CA THR A 136 19.87 -9.68 -7.73
C THR A 136 21.39 -9.85 -7.83
N ALA A 137 22.09 -8.91 -8.46
CA ALA A 137 23.54 -8.93 -8.54
C ALA A 137 24.19 -8.87 -7.14
N ASN A 138 23.66 -8.04 -6.24
CA ASN A 138 24.13 -7.92 -4.86
C ASN A 138 23.88 -9.18 -4.02
N SER A 139 22.78 -9.91 -4.26
CA SER A 139 22.49 -11.18 -3.56
C SER A 139 23.54 -12.27 -3.80
N THR A 140 24.36 -12.12 -4.85
CA THR A 140 25.46 -13.05 -5.14
C THR A 140 26.71 -12.76 -4.31
N LEU A 141 26.80 -11.60 -3.65
CA LEU A 141 27.94 -11.20 -2.83
C LEU A 141 27.93 -11.90 -1.46
N THR A 142 29.11 -12.07 -0.87
CA THR A 142 29.26 -12.79 0.40
C THR A 142 29.01 -11.88 1.62
N SER A 143 29.24 -10.56 1.50
CA SER A 143 28.91 -9.59 2.54
C SER A 143 27.52 -9.00 2.31
N GLU A 144 26.54 -9.69 2.90
CA GLU A 144 25.14 -9.27 2.92
C GLU A 144 24.99 -7.94 3.69
N MET A 145 24.33 -6.98 3.05
CA MET A 145 23.86 -5.75 3.71
C MET A 145 22.61 -6.08 4.53
N LYS A 146 22.52 -5.58 5.77
CA LYS A 146 21.32 -5.76 6.61
C LYS A 146 20.79 -4.42 7.06
N ASP A 147 19.53 -4.16 6.71
CA ASP A 147 18.80 -2.98 7.17
C ASP A 147 18.79 -2.90 8.70
N ALA A 148 18.89 -1.69 9.23
CA ALA A 148 18.50 -1.41 10.60
C ALA A 148 16.98 -1.59 10.75
N SER A 149 16.52 -1.80 11.98
CA SER A 149 15.10 -1.93 12.29
C SER A 149 14.79 -1.24 13.60
N VAL A 150 13.62 -0.60 13.66
CA VAL A 150 13.03 -0.17 14.93
C VAL A 150 12.25 -1.34 15.52
N ILE A 151 12.45 -1.59 16.81
CA ILE A 151 11.80 -2.68 17.55
C ILE A 151 11.28 -2.15 18.88
N VAL A 152 10.27 -2.83 19.44
CA VAL A 152 9.85 -2.60 20.82
C VAL A 152 10.93 -3.11 21.77
N ALA A 153 11.33 -2.31 22.75
CA ALA A 153 12.30 -2.70 23.75
C ALA A 153 11.75 -3.80 24.67
N GLU A 154 12.63 -4.50 25.39
CA GLU A 154 12.24 -5.62 26.26
C GLU A 154 11.27 -5.21 27.39
N ASP A 155 11.25 -3.93 27.77
CA ASP A 155 10.31 -3.38 28.75
C ASP A 155 8.86 -3.30 28.23
N GLY A 156 8.65 -3.35 26.91
CA GLY A 156 7.34 -3.18 26.28
C GLY A 156 6.80 -1.73 26.35
N GLU A 157 7.61 -0.78 26.76
CA GLU A 157 7.23 0.62 27.06
C GLU A 157 8.03 1.65 26.25
N SER A 158 9.00 1.22 25.44
CA SER A 158 9.81 2.09 24.59
C SER A 158 10.19 1.43 23.26
N PHE A 159 10.71 2.23 22.34
CA PHE A 159 11.31 1.78 21.09
C PHE A 159 12.84 1.83 21.17
N THR A 160 13.48 0.81 20.62
CA THR A 160 14.93 0.75 20.39
C THR A 160 15.18 0.34 18.94
N PHE A 161 16.44 0.25 18.53
CA PHE A 161 16.81 -0.13 17.17
C PHE A 161 17.88 -1.22 17.15
N THR A 162 17.84 -2.04 16.10
CA THR A 162 18.94 -2.92 15.72
C THR A 162 19.80 -2.19 14.68
N PRO A 163 21.12 -2.03 14.91
CA PRO A 163 22.00 -1.35 13.96
C PRO A 163 22.02 -2.01 12.59
N ALA A 164 22.23 -1.19 11.56
CA ALA A 164 22.48 -1.65 10.21
C ALA A 164 23.84 -2.38 10.13
N GLN A 165 23.93 -3.32 9.19
CA GLN A 165 25.20 -3.93 8.80
C GLN A 165 25.55 -3.47 7.38
N ASN A 166 26.62 -2.69 7.26
CA ASN A 166 27.21 -2.36 5.97
C ASN A 166 27.64 -3.64 5.26
N GLY A 167 27.46 -3.63 3.95
CA GLY A 167 27.86 -4.73 3.10
C GLY A 167 28.45 -4.20 1.82
N ASN A 168 28.87 -5.13 0.98
CA ASN A 168 29.35 -4.77 -0.33
C ASN A 168 28.20 -4.82 -1.32
N GLY A 169 28.21 -3.91 -2.27
CA GLY A 169 27.28 -3.99 -3.38
C GLY A 169 27.70 -3.17 -4.59
N VAL A 170 26.81 -3.24 -5.56
CA VAL A 170 26.89 -2.61 -6.86
C VAL A 170 25.95 -1.42 -6.89
N SER A 171 26.43 -0.29 -7.44
CA SER A 171 25.65 0.93 -7.65
C SER A 171 24.49 0.68 -8.59
N THR A 172 23.29 1.13 -8.24
CA THR A 172 22.16 1.17 -9.16
C THR A 172 22.45 2.02 -10.41
N GLU A 173 23.27 3.05 -10.28
CA GLU A 173 23.71 3.93 -11.38
C GLU A 173 24.63 3.22 -12.38
N ASP A 174 25.54 2.37 -11.89
CA ASP A 174 26.45 1.59 -12.73
C ASP A 174 25.66 0.55 -13.53
N VAL A 175 24.69 -0.11 -12.87
CA VAL A 175 23.74 -1.03 -13.53
C VAL A 175 22.88 -0.27 -14.53
N ALA A 176 22.31 0.87 -14.16
CA ALA A 176 21.49 1.69 -15.05
C ALA A 176 22.27 2.10 -16.30
N SER A 177 23.56 2.41 -16.17
CA SER A 177 24.42 2.79 -17.29
C SER A 177 24.63 1.62 -18.27
N ALA A 178 24.90 0.42 -17.76
CA ALA A 178 25.02 -0.78 -18.59
C ALA A 178 23.71 -1.14 -19.30
N VAL A 179 22.59 -1.06 -18.58
CA VAL A 179 21.25 -1.33 -19.11
C VAL A 179 20.86 -0.32 -20.20
N LYS A 180 21.09 0.98 -19.97
CA LYS A 180 20.83 2.02 -20.98
C LYS A 180 21.69 1.86 -22.22
N GLN A 181 22.96 1.48 -22.06
CA GLN A 181 23.83 1.20 -23.19
C GLN A 181 23.30 0.05 -24.05
N ALA A 182 22.90 -1.07 -23.41
CA ALA A 182 22.35 -2.22 -24.12
C ALA A 182 21.04 -1.89 -24.85
N GLY A 183 20.17 -1.06 -24.24
CA GLY A 183 18.94 -0.58 -24.87
C GLY A 183 19.19 0.34 -26.07
N ALA A 184 20.19 1.23 -25.98
CA ALA A 184 20.54 2.14 -27.07
C ALA A 184 21.14 1.41 -28.28
N THR A 185 21.89 0.33 -28.06
CA THR A 185 22.56 -0.42 -29.14
C THR A 185 21.80 -1.67 -29.58
N LEU A 186 20.81 -2.14 -28.81
CA LEU A 186 20.14 -3.43 -29.02
C LEU A 186 21.12 -4.58 -29.21
N THR A 187 22.22 -4.56 -28.47
CA THR A 187 23.26 -5.59 -28.47
C THR A 187 23.53 -6.03 -27.04
N SER A 188 23.98 -7.27 -26.86
CA SER A 188 24.38 -7.71 -25.54
C SER A 188 25.56 -6.90 -25.00
N VAL A 189 25.45 -6.48 -23.75
CA VAL A 189 26.49 -5.71 -23.03
C VAL A 189 26.95 -6.54 -21.85
N THR A 190 28.26 -6.75 -21.75
CA THR A 190 28.89 -7.28 -20.55
C THR A 190 29.62 -6.14 -19.85
N GLN A 191 29.22 -5.87 -18.61
CA GLN A 191 29.85 -4.86 -17.77
C GLN A 191 30.43 -5.53 -16.53
N ASP A 192 31.72 -5.30 -16.29
CA ASP A 192 32.35 -5.59 -14.99
C ASP A 192 32.01 -4.44 -14.04
N VAL A 193 31.30 -4.75 -12.96
CA VAL A 193 30.83 -3.75 -12.02
C VAL A 193 31.64 -3.86 -10.74
N SER A 194 32.28 -2.74 -10.38
CA SER A 194 33.10 -2.68 -9.19
C SER A 194 32.23 -2.71 -7.95
N VAL A 195 32.65 -3.53 -7.01
CA VAL A 195 32.02 -3.65 -5.70
C VAL A 195 32.58 -2.57 -4.78
N ARG A 196 31.69 -1.91 -4.05
CA ARG A 196 32.05 -0.94 -3.01
C ARG A 196 31.21 -1.18 -1.76
N GLU A 197 31.73 -0.72 -0.63
CA GLU A 197 30.95 -0.69 0.60
C GLU A 197 29.74 0.24 0.39
N MET A 198 28.56 -0.24 0.77
CA MET A 198 27.32 0.50 0.72
C MET A 198 26.56 0.33 2.03
N GLU A 199 25.87 1.39 2.41
CA GLU A 199 24.93 1.36 3.52
C GLU A 199 23.59 0.79 3.04
N PRO A 200 22.90 0.01 3.87
CA PRO A 200 21.56 -0.47 3.57
C PRO A 200 20.55 0.69 3.48
N SER A 201 19.39 0.42 2.87
CA SER A 201 18.35 1.44 2.66
C SER A 201 17.86 2.05 3.98
N ILE A 202 17.77 1.23 5.03
CA ILE A 202 17.53 1.71 6.39
C ILE A 202 18.85 1.71 7.14
N THR A 203 19.44 2.91 7.29
CA THR A 203 20.69 3.08 8.03
C THR A 203 20.47 3.06 9.54
N THR A 204 21.56 2.89 10.30
CA THR A 204 21.53 2.97 11.77
C THR A 204 21.00 4.32 12.24
N GLU A 205 21.47 5.42 11.63
CA GLU A 205 21.08 6.78 11.95
C GLU A 205 19.60 7.03 11.64
N ASN A 206 19.07 6.45 10.55
CA ASN A 206 17.65 6.55 10.22
C ASN A 206 16.78 5.81 11.26
N ALA A 207 17.14 4.58 11.62
CA ALA A 207 16.41 3.81 12.63
C ALA A 207 16.50 4.44 14.02
N GLU A 208 17.68 4.96 14.41
CA GLU A 208 17.89 5.68 15.67
C GLU A 208 16.99 6.93 15.73
N ALA A 209 17.03 7.78 14.70
CA ALA A 209 16.20 8.99 14.66
C ALA A 209 14.70 8.69 14.69
N VAL A 210 14.25 7.63 14.02
CA VAL A 210 12.84 7.21 14.03
C VAL A 210 12.44 6.62 15.39
N ALA A 211 13.30 5.84 16.04
CA ALA A 211 13.07 5.36 17.40
C ALA A 211 12.98 6.51 18.42
N GLU A 212 13.84 7.52 18.32
CA GLU A 212 13.79 8.72 19.16
C GLU A 212 12.47 9.49 18.98
N LYS A 213 12.04 9.71 17.73
CA LYS A 213 10.75 10.34 17.43
C LYS A 213 9.59 9.52 17.98
N ALA A 214 9.63 8.19 17.84
CA ALA A 214 8.59 7.32 18.35
C ALA A 214 8.50 7.39 19.88
N ASN A 215 9.64 7.38 20.56
CA ASN A 215 9.70 7.56 22.01
C ASN A 215 9.16 8.93 22.46
N ALA A 216 9.40 10.00 21.70
CA ALA A 216 8.82 11.31 21.98
C ALA A 216 7.27 11.29 21.91
N LEU A 217 6.68 10.53 20.99
CA LEU A 217 5.22 10.37 20.91
C LEU A 217 4.66 9.67 22.17
N LEU A 218 5.41 8.74 22.78
CA LEU A 218 4.98 8.02 23.99
C LEU A 218 4.86 8.93 25.22
N GLU A 219 5.55 10.07 25.24
CA GLU A 219 5.48 11.09 26.31
C GLU A 219 4.17 11.88 26.29
N THR A 220 3.39 11.80 25.22
CA THR A 220 2.12 12.54 25.09
C THR A 220 1.15 12.09 26.18
N ASN A 221 0.70 13.00 27.05
CA ASN A 221 -0.28 12.64 28.07
C ASN A 221 -1.67 12.45 27.44
N ILE A 222 -2.29 11.29 27.64
CA ILE A 222 -3.61 10.97 27.09
C ILE A 222 -4.48 10.48 28.24
N GLU A 223 -5.52 11.23 28.54
CA GLU A 223 -6.47 10.93 29.61
C GLU A 223 -7.90 10.94 29.08
N ILE A 224 -8.70 9.95 29.46
CA ILE A 224 -10.13 9.90 29.19
C ILE A 224 -10.86 9.71 30.50
N SER A 225 -11.85 10.55 30.78
CA SER A 225 -12.71 10.41 31.95
C SER A 225 -14.07 9.83 31.56
N ASP A 226 -14.68 9.06 32.46
CA ASP A 226 -16.10 8.69 32.39
C ASP A 226 -17.02 9.66 33.16
N GLY A 227 -16.45 10.74 33.73
CA GLY A 227 -17.12 11.70 34.60
C GLY A 227 -16.96 11.40 36.10
N ILE A 228 -16.45 10.22 36.46
CA ILE A 228 -16.17 9.81 37.84
C ILE A 228 -14.69 9.47 38.00
N ASP A 229 -14.21 8.54 37.18
CA ASP A 229 -12.83 8.08 37.13
C ASP A 229 -12.12 8.69 35.90
N THR A 230 -10.80 8.75 35.98
CA THR A 230 -9.92 9.15 34.87
C THR A 230 -8.98 8.01 34.53
N PHE A 231 -8.90 7.69 33.25
CA PHE A 231 -8.09 6.61 32.70
C PHE A 231 -6.99 7.21 31.84
N ALA A 232 -5.74 7.07 32.30
CA ALA A 232 -4.57 7.50 31.55
C ALA A 232 -4.08 6.35 30.66
N ALA A 233 -3.69 6.66 29.42
CA ALA A 233 -3.02 5.70 28.56
C ALA A 233 -1.56 5.55 29.00
N GLU A 234 -1.18 4.33 29.38
CA GLU A 234 0.19 3.99 29.75
C GLU A 234 1.10 3.89 28.50
N ARG A 235 2.42 3.93 28.70
CA ARG A 235 3.36 3.74 27.58
C ARG A 235 3.19 2.37 26.93
N SER A 236 2.92 1.34 27.71
CA SER A 236 2.65 -0.02 27.25
C SER A 236 1.42 -0.14 26.32
N ASP A 237 0.47 0.79 26.43
CA ASP A 237 -0.64 0.92 25.49
C ASP A 237 -0.21 1.67 24.23
N LYS A 238 0.44 2.84 24.40
CA LYS A 238 0.87 3.71 23.29
C LYS A 238 1.87 3.05 22.34
N VAL A 239 2.77 2.21 22.85
CA VAL A 239 3.71 1.43 22.03
C VAL A 239 2.97 0.57 20.99
N LYS A 240 1.79 0.05 21.32
CA LYS A 240 0.97 -0.76 20.40
C LYS A 240 0.30 0.08 19.31
N TRP A 241 0.27 1.40 19.47
CA TRP A 241 -0.39 2.33 18.56
C TRP A 241 0.57 2.88 17.51
N VAL A 242 1.88 2.92 17.77
CA VAL A 242 2.85 3.47 16.80
C VAL A 242 3.12 2.46 15.69
N GLU A 243 3.14 2.93 14.45
CA GLU A 243 3.49 2.15 13.26
C GLU A 243 4.59 2.83 12.43
N PHE A 244 5.39 2.00 11.76
CA PHE A 244 6.54 2.41 10.96
C PHE A 244 6.33 2.00 9.51
N LEU A 245 6.38 2.97 8.61
CA LEU A 245 6.27 2.77 7.16
C LEU A 245 7.60 3.11 6.48
N THR A 246 7.75 2.71 5.22
CA THR A 246 8.95 2.98 4.41
C THR A 246 8.62 3.91 3.26
N LYS A 247 9.53 4.84 2.95
CA LYS A 247 9.47 5.71 1.77
C LYS A 247 9.79 4.92 0.49
N ASP A 248 9.58 5.57 -0.66
CA ASP A 248 9.94 5.02 -1.99
C ASP A 248 11.44 4.69 -2.16
N ASP A 249 12.32 5.30 -1.34
CA ASP A 249 13.75 5.02 -1.32
C ASP A 249 14.14 3.84 -0.40
N GLY A 250 13.17 3.27 0.33
CA GLY A 250 13.35 2.17 1.26
C GLY A 250 13.74 2.60 2.68
N SER A 251 14.01 3.89 2.94
CA SER A 251 14.24 4.40 4.29
C SER A 251 12.94 4.48 5.10
N LEU A 252 13.04 4.51 6.43
CA LEU A 252 11.88 4.67 7.30
C LEU A 252 11.28 6.08 7.19
N GLU A 253 9.96 6.14 7.16
CA GLU A 253 9.16 7.34 7.40
C GLU A 253 9.16 7.71 8.89
N ASP A 254 8.70 8.93 9.17
CA ASP A 254 8.43 9.34 10.55
C ASP A 254 7.31 8.47 11.14
N PRO A 255 7.38 8.14 12.45
CA PRO A 255 6.41 7.27 13.09
C PRO A 255 5.00 7.85 13.01
N SER A 256 4.02 6.99 12.75
CA SER A 256 2.61 7.37 12.67
C SER A 256 1.77 6.60 13.68
N ILE A 257 0.54 7.05 13.93
CA ILE A 257 -0.36 6.46 14.92
C ILE A 257 -1.44 5.64 14.21
N ASN A 258 -1.45 4.35 14.49
CA ASN A 258 -2.44 3.40 14.01
C ASN A 258 -3.80 3.63 14.68
N SER A 259 -4.71 4.28 13.96
CA SER A 259 -6.05 4.63 14.46
C SER A 259 -6.88 3.43 14.93
N VAL A 260 -6.68 2.24 14.37
CA VAL A 260 -7.42 1.02 14.75
C VAL A 260 -7.00 0.57 16.14
N LYS A 261 -5.71 0.61 16.45
CA LYS A 261 -5.19 0.22 17.77
C LYS A 261 -5.60 1.19 18.88
N VAL A 262 -5.67 2.50 18.56
CA VAL A 262 -6.26 3.49 19.46
C VAL A 262 -7.75 3.21 19.67
N ALA A 263 -8.51 2.94 18.59
CA ALA A 263 -9.93 2.64 18.69
C ALA A 263 -10.21 1.40 19.55
N ASP A 264 -9.41 0.35 19.41
CA ASP A 264 -9.52 -0.87 20.22
C ASP A 264 -9.41 -0.56 21.71
N TRP A 265 -8.42 0.27 22.10
CA TRP A 265 -8.22 0.69 23.49
C TRP A 265 -9.38 1.57 24.00
N VAL A 266 -9.79 2.58 23.22
CA VAL A 266 -10.91 3.47 23.58
C VAL A 266 -12.21 2.68 23.74
N ASN A 267 -12.51 1.75 22.83
CA ASN A 267 -13.72 0.93 22.88
C ASN A 267 -13.68 -0.09 24.04
N ALA A 268 -12.52 -0.66 24.34
CA ALA A 268 -12.35 -1.52 25.52
C ALA A 268 -12.59 -0.75 26.82
N LEU A 269 -12.13 0.50 26.87
CA LEU A 269 -12.38 1.37 28.01
C LEU A 269 -13.87 1.74 28.12
N ALA A 270 -14.51 2.16 27.03
CA ALA A 270 -15.94 2.44 26.99
C ALA A 270 -16.79 1.23 27.42
N ALA A 271 -16.44 0.02 26.97
CA ALA A 271 -17.15 -1.19 27.38
C ALA A 271 -17.03 -1.51 28.88
N LYS A 272 -15.97 -1.03 29.55
CA LYS A 272 -15.79 -1.16 31.00
C LYS A 272 -16.63 -0.16 31.78
N THR A 273 -16.87 1.02 31.22
CA THR A 273 -17.63 2.10 31.87
C THR A 273 -19.13 2.04 31.54
N ASP A 274 -19.50 1.37 30.44
CA ASP A 274 -20.89 1.07 30.10
C ASP A 274 -21.62 0.31 31.22
N VAL A 275 -22.83 0.77 31.53
CA VAL A 275 -23.70 0.15 32.54
C VAL A 275 -24.83 -0.55 31.82
N LYS A 276 -24.97 -1.86 32.02
CA LYS A 276 -26.13 -2.60 31.49
C LYS A 276 -27.40 -2.19 32.22
N PRO A 277 -28.54 -2.01 31.51
CA PRO A 277 -29.80 -1.78 32.18
C PRO A 277 -30.21 -2.97 33.05
N GLU A 278 -30.90 -2.70 34.15
CA GLU A 278 -31.54 -3.73 34.97
C GLU A 278 -33.01 -3.85 34.56
N ASN A 279 -33.42 -5.02 34.10
CA ASN A 279 -34.80 -5.24 33.64
C ASN A 279 -35.82 -5.06 34.78
N ARG A 280 -36.97 -4.47 34.43
CA ARG A 280 -38.16 -4.46 35.29
C ARG A 280 -38.66 -5.89 35.45
N VAL A 281 -39.00 -6.29 36.67
CA VAL A 281 -39.53 -7.63 36.97
C VAL A 281 -40.95 -7.49 37.50
N ASP A 282 -41.89 -8.07 36.77
CA ASP A 282 -43.29 -8.15 37.16
C ASP A 282 -43.62 -9.54 37.70
N ASN A 283 -44.27 -9.59 38.86
CA ASN A 283 -44.86 -10.83 39.35
C ASN A 283 -46.19 -11.05 38.63
N VAL A 284 -46.34 -12.22 38.02
CA VAL A 284 -47.53 -12.58 37.23
C VAL A 284 -48.22 -13.82 37.79
N ASP A 285 -49.52 -13.90 37.61
CA ASP A 285 -50.31 -15.10 37.91
C ASP A 285 -50.08 -16.23 36.88
N SER A 286 -50.75 -17.37 37.07
CA SER A 286 -50.69 -18.52 36.16
C SER A 286 -51.24 -18.24 34.75
N ALA A 287 -52.00 -17.16 34.57
CA ALA A 287 -52.52 -16.70 33.29
C ALA A 287 -51.64 -15.59 32.64
N GLY A 288 -50.57 -15.16 33.31
CA GLY A 288 -49.66 -14.12 32.84
C GLY A 288 -50.13 -12.69 33.13
N ASN A 289 -51.17 -12.49 33.96
CA ASN A 289 -51.59 -11.16 34.36
C ASN A 289 -50.63 -10.61 35.42
N VAL A 290 -50.21 -9.35 35.26
CA VAL A 290 -49.34 -8.67 36.23
C VAL A 290 -50.10 -8.42 37.53
N LEU A 291 -49.59 -8.98 38.61
CA LEU A 291 -50.09 -8.79 39.97
C LEU A 291 -49.42 -7.57 40.62
N THR A 292 -48.10 -7.51 40.57
CA THR A 292 -47.27 -6.48 41.22
C THR A 292 -45.92 -6.32 40.52
N VAL A 293 -45.25 -5.19 40.76
CA VAL A 293 -43.87 -4.99 40.33
C VAL A 293 -42.93 -5.49 41.43
N ALA A 294 -42.19 -6.56 41.15
CA ALA A 294 -41.20 -7.12 42.07
C ALA A 294 -39.92 -6.27 42.13
N ARG A 295 -39.54 -5.69 40.98
CA ARG A 295 -38.38 -4.82 40.85
C ARG A 295 -38.62 -3.81 39.73
N GLU A 296 -38.44 -2.53 40.04
CA GLU A 296 -38.43 -1.48 39.00
C GLU A 296 -37.22 -1.63 38.09
N GLY A 297 -37.41 -1.34 36.80
CA GLY A 297 -36.30 -1.32 35.84
C GLY A 297 -35.37 -0.13 36.09
N LYS A 298 -34.07 -0.31 35.89
CA LYS A 298 -33.10 0.79 35.92
C LYS A 298 -32.45 0.94 34.55
N LYS A 299 -32.35 2.18 34.09
CA LYS A 299 -31.66 2.48 32.84
C LYS A 299 -30.18 2.10 32.93
N GLY A 300 -29.66 1.63 31.81
CA GLY A 300 -28.24 1.49 31.57
C GLY A 300 -27.66 2.76 30.92
N LEU A 301 -26.37 2.76 30.72
CA LEU A 301 -25.61 3.83 30.06
C LEU A 301 -24.72 3.20 29.00
N LYS A 302 -24.73 3.76 27.79
CA LYS A 302 -23.90 3.32 26.67
C LYS A 302 -23.12 4.49 26.10
N THR A 303 -21.79 4.37 26.03
CA THR A 303 -20.93 5.39 25.42
C THR A 303 -21.29 5.62 23.95
N ASN A 304 -21.34 6.89 23.53
CA ASN A 304 -21.77 7.29 22.17
C ASN A 304 -20.73 8.10 21.37
N ASN A 305 -19.55 8.41 21.94
CA ASN A 305 -18.55 9.28 21.31
C ASN A 305 -17.15 8.64 21.14
N THR A 306 -17.04 7.31 21.20
CA THR A 306 -15.74 6.60 21.10
C THR A 306 -14.98 6.87 19.80
N GLU A 307 -15.69 7.03 18.68
CA GLU A 307 -15.08 7.36 17.38
C GLU A 307 -14.46 8.76 17.39
N GLN A 308 -15.13 9.74 18.00
CA GLN A 308 -14.60 11.11 18.09
C GLN A 308 -13.36 11.15 18.99
N ILE A 309 -13.45 10.53 20.17
CA ILE A 309 -12.31 10.44 21.10
C ILE A 309 -11.11 9.77 20.42
N THR A 310 -11.34 8.69 19.67
CA THR A 310 -10.27 8.02 18.92
C THR A 310 -9.58 8.98 17.95
N LYS A 311 -10.34 9.74 17.15
CA LYS A 311 -9.79 10.73 16.21
C LYS A 311 -8.98 11.80 16.94
N ASP A 312 -9.48 12.28 18.06
CA ASP A 312 -8.83 13.32 18.84
C ASP A 312 -7.53 12.81 19.49
N VAL A 313 -7.51 11.58 20.02
CA VAL A 313 -6.30 10.93 20.56
C VAL A 313 -5.24 10.76 19.47
N VAL A 314 -5.62 10.27 18.29
CA VAL A 314 -4.71 10.14 17.14
C VAL A 314 -4.13 11.51 16.78
N ALA A 315 -4.97 12.53 16.61
CA ALA A 315 -4.54 13.88 16.27
C ALA A 315 -3.60 14.48 17.34
N ALA A 316 -3.94 14.30 18.62
CA ALA A 316 -3.15 14.80 19.73
C ALA A 316 -1.77 14.15 19.81
N MET A 317 -1.69 12.82 19.64
CA MET A 317 -0.41 12.12 19.60
C MET A 317 0.40 12.51 18.37
N THR A 318 -0.19 12.59 17.18
CA THR A 318 0.51 13.05 15.97
C THR A 318 1.06 14.47 16.14
N ASP A 319 0.34 15.35 16.82
CA ASP A 319 0.78 16.71 17.13
C ASP A 319 1.74 16.80 18.33
N GLY A 320 1.99 15.71 19.06
CA GLY A 320 2.76 15.69 20.31
C GLY A 320 2.15 16.53 21.43
N LYS A 321 0.81 16.62 21.49
CA LYS A 321 0.06 17.42 22.46
C LYS A 321 -0.74 16.54 23.41
N ALA A 322 -0.82 16.97 24.66
CA ALA A 322 -1.69 16.30 25.62
C ALA A 322 -3.16 16.32 25.17
N TYR A 323 -3.89 15.25 25.50
CA TYR A 323 -5.32 15.13 25.27
C TYR A 323 -6.05 14.75 26.56
N GLU A 324 -7.14 15.45 26.81
CA GLU A 324 -8.10 15.14 27.87
C GLU A 324 -9.49 15.01 27.22
N GLY A 325 -10.07 13.81 27.31
CA GLY A 325 -11.38 13.48 26.77
C GLY A 325 -12.40 13.14 27.84
N LEU A 326 -13.69 13.28 27.52
CA LEU A 326 -14.81 12.87 28.37
C LEU A 326 -15.73 11.94 27.57
N PHE A 327 -16.02 10.76 28.11
CA PHE A 327 -17.06 9.90 27.54
C PHE A 327 -18.44 10.51 27.72
N HIS A 328 -19.22 10.46 26.66
CA HIS A 328 -20.63 10.81 26.67
C HIS A 328 -21.46 9.53 26.58
N TYR A 329 -22.60 9.52 27.26
CA TYR A 329 -23.44 8.34 27.40
C TYR A 329 -24.87 8.64 26.94
N ASP A 330 -25.45 7.67 26.25
CA ASP A 330 -26.88 7.59 26.02
C ASP A 330 -27.53 6.65 27.03
N ASP A 331 -28.72 7.01 27.48
CA ASP A 331 -29.59 6.13 28.28
C ASP A 331 -29.96 4.89 27.48
N VAL A 332 -29.82 3.72 28.09
CA VAL A 332 -30.35 2.46 27.55
C VAL A 332 -31.55 2.05 28.40
N GLU A 333 -32.74 2.08 27.80
CA GLU A 333 -33.96 1.71 28.52
C GLU A 333 -33.94 0.23 28.96
N PRO A 334 -34.44 -0.08 30.16
CA PRO A 334 -34.51 -1.46 30.63
C PRO A 334 -35.55 -2.27 29.89
N GLY A 335 -35.26 -3.56 29.72
CA GLY A 335 -36.24 -4.54 29.27
C GLY A 335 -37.23 -4.88 30.38
N SER A 336 -38.13 -5.82 30.07
CA SER A 336 -39.10 -6.36 31.02
C SER A 336 -38.99 -7.88 31.10
N GLU A 337 -39.07 -8.40 32.32
CA GLU A 337 -39.07 -9.81 32.68
C GLU A 337 -40.26 -10.10 33.57
N THR A 338 -40.74 -11.34 33.57
CA THR A 338 -41.86 -11.77 34.42
C THR A 338 -41.43 -12.93 35.31
N LYS A 339 -41.79 -12.87 36.59
CA LYS A 339 -41.68 -13.98 37.55
C LYS A 339 -43.08 -14.51 37.84
N GLN A 340 -43.34 -15.77 37.48
CA GLN A 340 -44.61 -16.40 37.86
C GLN A 340 -44.60 -16.73 39.35
N VAL A 341 -45.65 -16.32 40.06
CA VAL A 341 -45.80 -16.55 41.51
C VAL A 341 -46.89 -17.60 41.80
N ALA A 342 -46.79 -18.24 42.95
CA ALA A 342 -47.73 -19.27 43.40
C ALA A 342 -49.11 -18.66 43.70
N GLU A 343 -50.18 -19.40 43.42
CA GLU A 343 -51.53 -19.00 43.82
C GLU A 343 -51.64 -18.87 45.35
N GLY A 344 -52.33 -17.84 45.82
CA GLY A 344 -52.47 -17.55 47.25
C GLY A 344 -51.34 -16.71 47.84
N THR A 345 -50.36 -16.29 47.03
CA THR A 345 -49.29 -15.37 47.47
C THR A 345 -49.65 -13.89 47.32
N GLU A 346 -50.82 -13.57 46.75
CA GLU A 346 -51.18 -12.21 46.32
C GLU A 346 -51.22 -11.22 47.48
N ASN A 347 -51.60 -11.70 48.67
CA ASN A 347 -51.70 -10.91 49.90
C ASN A 347 -50.53 -11.13 50.88
N LEU A 348 -49.51 -11.89 50.49
CA LEU A 348 -48.34 -12.14 51.32
C LEU A 348 -47.27 -11.07 51.09
N VAL A 349 -46.46 -10.82 52.12
CA VAL A 349 -45.35 -9.84 52.07
C VAL A 349 -44.30 -10.23 51.02
N TYR A 350 -44.19 -11.53 50.73
CA TYR A 350 -43.32 -12.06 49.70
C TYR A 350 -44.09 -12.97 48.74
N GLN A 351 -44.03 -12.65 47.46
CA GLN A 351 -44.72 -13.40 46.40
C GLN A 351 -43.78 -14.48 45.85
N ALA A 352 -43.83 -15.63 46.52
CA ALA A 352 -42.99 -16.78 46.23
C ALA A 352 -43.45 -17.50 44.96
N ALA A 353 -42.51 -18.09 44.21
CA ALA A 353 -42.83 -19.01 43.12
C ALA A 353 -43.46 -20.31 43.65
N GLU A 354 -44.08 -21.09 42.76
CA GLU A 354 -44.66 -22.39 43.13
C GLU A 354 -43.56 -23.31 43.71
N GLY A 355 -43.80 -23.82 44.93
CA GLY A 355 -42.85 -24.67 45.64
C GLY A 355 -41.64 -23.96 46.26
N GLU A 356 -41.50 -22.64 46.10
CA GLU A 356 -40.43 -21.85 46.72
C GLU A 356 -40.57 -21.83 48.24
N LYS A 357 -39.51 -22.18 48.97
CA LYS A 357 -39.50 -22.22 50.44
C LYS A 357 -38.98 -20.91 50.99
N TRP A 358 -39.76 -20.25 51.82
CA TRP A 358 -39.38 -18.96 52.40
C TRP A 358 -39.91 -18.82 53.84
N VAL A 359 -39.44 -17.82 54.55
CA VAL A 359 -39.80 -17.55 55.94
C VAL A 359 -40.17 -16.08 56.07
N ASP A 360 -41.35 -15.81 56.61
CA ASP A 360 -41.77 -14.49 57.06
C ASP A 360 -41.31 -14.29 58.51
N VAL A 361 -40.56 -13.22 58.75
CA VAL A 361 -40.10 -12.83 60.09
C VAL A 361 -40.75 -11.50 60.41
N ASN A 362 -41.81 -11.54 61.21
CA ASN A 362 -42.54 -10.36 61.61
C ASN A 362 -42.02 -9.86 62.96
N LEU A 363 -41.30 -8.73 62.92
CA LEU A 363 -40.72 -8.10 64.10
C LEU A 363 -41.75 -7.34 64.94
N SER A 364 -42.96 -7.08 64.43
CA SER A 364 -43.99 -6.36 65.16
C SER A 364 -44.69 -7.25 66.19
N ASP A 365 -44.82 -8.54 65.90
CA ASP A 365 -45.43 -9.54 66.78
C ASP A 365 -44.44 -10.62 67.26
N ASN A 366 -43.15 -10.42 66.97
CA ASN A 366 -42.06 -11.35 67.25
C ASN A 366 -42.34 -12.77 66.76
N SER A 367 -42.90 -12.93 65.56
CA SER A 367 -43.22 -14.24 64.99
C SER A 367 -42.40 -14.61 63.76
N VAL A 368 -42.26 -15.92 63.54
CA VAL A 368 -41.60 -16.52 62.39
C VAL A 368 -42.54 -17.56 61.77
N THR A 369 -42.90 -17.40 60.50
CA THR A 369 -43.77 -18.33 59.77
C THR A 369 -43.05 -18.85 58.53
N ALA A 370 -42.93 -20.17 58.40
CA ALA A 370 -42.36 -20.82 57.23
C ALA A 370 -43.45 -21.10 56.19
N TYR A 371 -43.13 -20.91 54.91
CA TYR A 371 -44.02 -21.07 53.76
C TYR A 371 -43.39 -21.94 52.66
N VAL A 372 -44.23 -22.59 51.86
CA VAL A 372 -43.91 -23.22 50.58
C VAL A 372 -44.88 -22.65 49.54
N GLY A 373 -44.41 -21.85 48.59
CA GLY A 373 -45.25 -21.00 47.76
C GLY A 373 -46.09 -20.05 48.62
N GLY A 374 -47.40 -20.00 48.39
CA GLY A 374 -48.35 -19.25 49.23
C GLY A 374 -48.86 -19.98 50.48
N LYS A 375 -48.41 -21.22 50.73
CA LYS A 375 -48.97 -22.07 51.79
C LYS A 375 -48.06 -22.10 53.01
N VAL A 376 -48.63 -21.91 54.20
CA VAL A 376 -47.91 -22.07 55.48
C VAL A 376 -47.43 -23.51 55.63
N ALA A 377 -46.13 -23.69 55.81
CA ALA A 377 -45.46 -24.97 56.04
C ALA A 377 -45.13 -25.21 57.52
N GLY A 378 -45.07 -24.16 58.34
CA GLY A 378 -44.89 -24.26 59.79
C GLY A 378 -44.89 -22.90 60.50
N GLY A 379 -45.32 -22.86 61.76
CA GLY A 379 -45.44 -21.63 62.56
C GLY A 379 -46.89 -21.12 62.68
N PRO A 380 -47.11 -19.88 63.18
CA PRO A 380 -46.09 -18.95 63.64
C PRO A 380 -45.35 -19.48 64.88
N PHE A 381 -44.03 -19.38 64.88
CA PHE A 381 -43.17 -19.61 66.05
C PHE A 381 -42.82 -18.26 66.67
N TYR A 382 -42.94 -18.13 67.99
CA TYR A 382 -42.61 -16.88 68.68
C TYR A 382 -41.13 -16.81 69.02
N MET A 383 -40.51 -15.68 68.70
CA MET A 383 -39.13 -15.34 69.04
C MET A 383 -39.07 -14.94 70.53
N VAL A 384 -38.05 -15.43 71.23
CA VAL A 384 -37.80 -15.17 72.66
C VAL A 384 -36.68 -14.15 72.80
#